data_AF-A0A1J9P513-F1
#
_entry.id   AF-A0A1J9P513-F1
#
_cell.length_a   1.000
_cell.length_b   1.000
_cell.length_c   1.000
_cell.angle_alpha   90.00
_cell.angle_beta   90.00
_cell.angle_gamma   90.00
#
_symmetry.space_group_name_H-M   'P 1'
#
loop_
_entity.id
_entity.type
_entity.pdbx_description
1 polymer ?
#
loop_
_entity_poly.entity_id
_entity_poly.type
_entity_poly.pdbx_seq_one_letter_code
_entity_poly.pdbx_strand_id
1 'polypeptide(L)'
;MAASALLKSRVRRPSMLSKLAKAEDLINFFPNGSYIGWSGFTGVGYPKKVPTALADHVEKNSLQGKLKYTLFVGASSGAETENRWARLNMIEKRAPHQVGKEIAKGINTGNINFFDKHLSMFPADLVYGFYTKDKPNNKLDVVVIEASAITEEGGIIPGASVGASPELIQMADKIIIEVNTAGPSFEGLHDITMCDVPPRRKPYLIMAPEDRIGTTYIPIDPEKVVAIVESDYPDQTQPNAPADEGSQAIAGHIIEFLHHEVKMGRLPNSLLPIQSGIGNIANAVIGGLSTGGANFHNLRVWTEVLQDSFLDLFDSGHLDFATATSIRFSPDGFKRFYDNWEQYFDKLLLRSQQVSNSPEIIRRLGVIGMNTPVEVDIYAHANSTCVMGSRMLNGLGGSADFLRSAKYSIMHTPSTRPSKTDPIGVSCIVPFCTHIDQTEHDLDVVVTEQ
;
A
#
# COMPACT_ATOMS: atom_id res chain seq x y z
N MET A 1 26.22 -14.64 17.02
CA MET A 1 24.83 -15.13 16.87
C MET A 1 24.83 -16.23 15.82
N ALA A 2 24.05 -17.30 16.00
CA ALA A 2 23.87 -18.31 14.97
C ALA A 2 22.56 -18.05 14.22
N ALA A 3 22.61 -18.02 12.89
CA ALA A 3 21.41 -18.00 12.05
C ALA A 3 20.57 -19.27 12.28
N SER A 4 19.25 -19.15 12.35
CA SER A 4 18.38 -20.34 12.35
C SER A 4 18.54 -21.14 11.05
N ALA A 5 18.12 -22.42 11.08
CA ALA A 5 18.12 -23.25 9.89
C ALA A 5 17.21 -22.66 8.79
N LEU A 6 16.06 -22.09 9.19
CA LEU A 6 15.12 -21.47 8.27
C LEU A 6 15.73 -20.21 7.63
N LEU A 7 16.37 -19.34 8.42
CA LEU A 7 17.07 -18.18 7.87
C LEU A 7 18.16 -18.59 6.85
N LYS A 8 18.96 -19.61 7.15
CA LYS A 8 19.97 -20.13 6.21
C LYS A 8 19.37 -20.60 4.90
N SER A 9 18.16 -21.18 4.93
CA SER A 9 17.43 -21.56 3.71
C SER A 9 16.85 -20.37 2.94
N ARG A 10 16.54 -19.26 3.63
CA ARG A 10 16.01 -18.02 3.03
C ARG A 10 17.11 -17.13 2.46
N VAL A 11 18.31 -17.13 3.02
CA VAL A 11 19.43 -16.27 2.60
C VAL A 11 20.43 -17.09 1.78
N ARG A 12 20.20 -17.17 0.47
CA ARG A 12 20.94 -18.07 -0.42
C ARG A 12 22.28 -17.50 -0.92
N ARG A 13 22.62 -16.26 -0.54
CA ARG A 13 23.93 -15.64 -0.77
C ARG A 13 24.80 -15.67 0.51
N PRO A 14 25.85 -16.51 0.57
CA PRO A 14 26.67 -16.66 1.77
C PRO A 14 27.32 -15.35 2.27
N SER A 15 27.74 -14.47 1.35
CA SER A 15 28.38 -13.19 1.70
C SER A 15 27.43 -12.19 2.36
N MET A 16 26.12 -12.35 2.18
CA MET A 16 25.11 -11.54 2.86
C MET A 16 24.75 -12.17 4.21
N LEU A 17 24.63 -13.50 4.27
CA LEU A 17 24.39 -14.21 5.52
C LEU A 17 25.50 -13.95 6.56
N SER A 18 26.75 -13.77 6.13
CA SER A 18 27.86 -13.39 7.03
C SER A 18 27.70 -12.00 7.66
N LYS A 19 26.78 -11.16 7.16
CA LYS A 19 26.43 -9.84 7.71
C LYS A 19 25.27 -9.92 8.73
N LEU A 20 24.97 -11.10 9.28
CA LEU A 20 23.96 -11.29 10.31
C LEU A 20 24.25 -10.44 11.55
N ALA A 21 23.26 -9.65 11.99
CA ALA A 21 23.34 -8.78 13.15
C ALA A 21 22.07 -8.82 14.00
N LYS A 22 22.17 -8.40 15.27
CA LYS A 22 20.97 -8.08 16.07
C LYS A 22 20.48 -6.69 15.72
N ALA A 23 19.16 -6.50 15.76
CA ALA A 23 18.57 -5.18 15.56
C ALA A 23 19.11 -4.13 16.57
N GLU A 24 19.34 -4.51 17.83
CA GLU A 24 19.89 -3.60 18.85
C GLU A 24 21.35 -3.16 18.59
N ASP A 25 22.10 -3.87 17.75
CA ASP A 25 23.49 -3.53 17.41
C ASP A 25 23.57 -2.50 16.27
N LEU A 26 22.44 -2.18 15.63
CA LEU A 26 22.38 -1.37 14.40
C LEU A 26 22.11 0.12 14.66
N ILE A 27 21.93 0.54 15.91
CA ILE A 27 21.55 1.93 16.27
C ILE A 27 22.49 2.98 15.67
N ASN A 28 23.78 2.67 15.58
CA ASN A 28 24.79 3.58 15.03
C ASN A 28 24.61 3.90 13.53
N PHE A 29 23.83 3.10 12.79
CA PHE A 29 23.45 3.40 11.40
C PHE A 29 22.36 4.46 11.28
N PHE A 30 21.76 4.89 12.40
CA PHE A 30 20.65 5.83 12.44
C PHE A 30 20.98 7.09 13.27
N PRO A 31 22.00 7.88 12.89
CA PRO A 31 22.28 9.15 13.57
C PRO A 31 21.08 10.09 13.47
N ASN A 32 20.94 11.00 14.44
CA ASN A 32 19.85 11.98 14.46
C ASN A 32 19.78 12.77 13.13
N GLY A 33 18.57 12.99 12.63
CA GLY A 33 18.34 13.70 11.36
C GLY A 33 18.51 12.84 10.10
N SER A 34 18.69 11.53 10.24
CA SER A 34 18.78 10.61 9.10
C SER A 34 17.50 10.58 8.26
N TYR A 35 17.69 10.37 6.96
CA TYR A 35 16.67 10.12 5.97
C TYR A 35 16.55 8.61 5.79
N ILE A 36 15.42 8.06 6.24
CA ILE A 36 15.19 6.62 6.36
C ILE A 36 14.11 6.21 5.37
N GLY A 37 14.36 5.12 4.63
CA GLY A 37 13.34 4.43 3.84
C GLY A 37 12.91 3.13 4.51
N TRP A 38 11.60 2.85 4.56
CA TRP A 38 11.07 1.54 4.95
C TRP A 38 10.29 0.91 3.81
N SER A 39 10.43 -0.41 3.64
CA SER A 39 9.39 -1.18 2.95
C SER A 39 8.09 -1.09 3.74
N GLY A 40 6.98 -1.41 3.10
CA GLY A 40 5.68 -1.39 3.75
C GLY A 40 4.63 -0.70 2.91
N PHE A 41 3.48 -1.34 2.87
CA PHE A 41 2.31 -0.82 2.19
C PHE A 41 1.07 -1.35 2.88
N THR A 42 0.22 -0.45 3.35
CA THR A 42 -1.04 -0.76 4.04
C THR A 42 -0.92 -1.67 5.27
N GLY A 43 0.20 -1.53 5.99
CA GLY A 43 0.44 -2.24 7.24
C GLY A 43 0.86 -3.70 7.05
N VAL A 44 1.49 -4.03 5.91
CA VAL A 44 2.13 -5.32 5.64
C VAL A 44 3.46 -5.14 4.92
N GLY A 45 4.39 -6.09 5.06
CA GLY A 45 5.69 -6.05 4.37
C GLY A 45 6.65 -4.96 4.86
N TYR A 46 6.43 -4.40 6.05
CA TYR A 46 7.25 -3.37 6.68
C TYR A 46 8.26 -3.99 7.67
N PRO A 47 9.43 -3.35 7.90
CA PRO A 47 10.39 -3.84 8.88
C PRO A 47 9.84 -3.72 10.31
N LYS A 48 10.18 -4.67 11.16
CA LYS A 48 9.60 -4.82 12.50
C LYS A 48 10.67 -4.69 13.57
N LYS A 49 11.71 -5.53 13.54
CA LYS A 49 12.68 -5.63 14.64
C LYS A 49 13.59 -4.40 14.75
N VAL A 50 14.08 -3.85 13.64
CA VAL A 50 14.96 -2.68 13.62
C VAL A 50 14.21 -1.42 14.07
N PRO A 51 12.99 -1.12 13.56
CA PRO A 51 12.18 -0.04 14.09
C PRO A 51 11.87 -0.20 15.59
N THR A 52 11.54 -1.41 16.04
CA THR A 52 11.31 -1.69 17.46
C THR A 52 12.56 -1.44 18.32
N ALA A 53 13.73 -1.90 17.88
CA ALA A 53 15.00 -1.71 18.60
C ALA A 53 15.39 -0.23 18.72
N LEU A 54 15.14 0.58 17.69
CA LEU A 54 15.34 2.03 17.74
C LEU A 54 14.40 2.71 18.74
N ALA A 55 13.13 2.29 18.78
CA ALA A 55 12.18 2.79 19.77
C ALA A 55 12.57 2.38 21.21
N ASP A 56 13.00 1.14 21.42
CA ASP A 56 13.51 0.66 22.71
C ASP A 56 14.74 1.46 23.17
N HIS A 57 15.65 1.76 22.24
CA HIS A 57 16.83 2.59 22.51
C HIS A 57 16.42 4.00 22.95
N VAL A 58 15.47 4.64 22.26
CA VAL A 58 14.96 5.97 22.62
C VAL A 58 14.31 5.98 24.00
N GLU A 59 13.49 4.98 24.31
CA GLU A 59 12.83 4.85 25.60
C GLU A 59 13.83 4.63 26.74
N LYS A 60 14.72 3.64 26.60
CA LYS A 60 15.71 3.27 27.62
C LYS A 60 16.67 4.41 27.96
N ASN A 61 16.99 5.26 26.98
CA ASN A 61 17.97 6.34 27.13
C ASN A 61 17.34 7.74 27.25
N SER A 62 16.01 7.84 27.34
CA SER A 62 15.29 9.12 27.47
C SER A 62 15.63 10.12 26.36
N LEU A 63 15.54 9.65 25.11
CA LEU A 63 15.88 10.40 23.89
C LEU A 63 14.67 10.87 23.09
N GLN A 64 13.46 10.84 23.68
CA GLN A 64 12.23 11.27 23.02
C GLN A 64 12.38 12.72 22.53
N GLY A 65 12.06 12.94 21.25
CA GLY A 65 12.24 14.24 20.58
C GLY A 65 13.69 14.66 20.33
N LYS A 66 14.70 13.86 20.73
CA LYS A 66 16.12 14.12 20.48
C LYS A 66 16.67 13.32 19.30
N LEU A 67 16.14 12.12 19.08
CA LEU A 67 16.40 11.31 17.89
C LEU A 67 15.18 11.38 16.97
N LYS A 68 15.23 12.25 15.96
CA LYS A 68 14.18 12.43 14.96
C LYS A 68 14.68 12.10 13.55
N TYR A 69 13.78 11.58 12.73
CA TYR A 69 14.09 11.09 11.39
C TYR A 69 13.12 11.61 10.34
N THR A 70 13.62 11.77 9.11
CA THR A 70 12.75 11.90 7.93
C THR A 70 12.45 10.49 7.43
N LEU A 71 11.17 10.11 7.39
CA LEU A 71 10.73 8.75 7.10
C LEU A 71 9.93 8.69 5.79
N PHE A 72 10.41 7.85 4.87
CA PHE A 72 9.79 7.54 3.59
C PHE A 72 9.34 6.08 3.59
N VAL A 73 8.07 5.84 3.27
CA VAL A 73 7.46 4.50 3.21
C VAL A 73 6.65 4.42 1.91
N GLY A 74 6.34 3.24 1.41
CA GLY A 74 5.47 3.12 0.22
C GLY A 74 4.09 3.75 0.43
N ALA A 75 3.40 3.31 1.48
CA ALA A 75 2.17 3.93 1.99
C ALA A 75 2.19 3.92 3.53
N SER A 76 1.19 3.33 4.20
CA SER A 76 1.20 3.14 5.66
C SER A 76 2.00 1.90 6.08
N SER A 77 2.62 2.01 7.27
CA SER A 77 3.37 0.93 7.93
C SER A 77 2.54 0.28 9.05
N GLY A 78 3.13 -0.65 9.79
CA GLY A 78 2.54 -1.27 10.98
C GLY A 78 2.32 -0.27 12.12
N ALA A 79 1.15 -0.37 12.77
CA ALA A 79 0.78 0.54 13.84
C ALA A 79 1.71 0.40 15.06
N GLU A 80 2.20 -0.80 15.35
CA GLU A 80 3.08 -1.11 16.48
C GLU A 80 4.49 -0.55 16.34
N THR A 81 4.94 -0.27 15.11
CA THR A 81 6.23 0.38 14.84
C THR A 81 6.04 1.88 14.66
N GLU A 82 5.26 2.29 13.66
CA GLU A 82 5.15 3.70 13.24
C GLU A 82 4.42 4.58 14.27
N ASN A 83 3.32 4.10 14.88
CA ASN A 83 2.68 4.90 15.95
C ASN A 83 3.56 4.99 17.19
N ARG A 84 4.37 3.96 17.47
CA ARG A 84 5.31 4.01 18.60
C ARG A 84 6.37 5.06 18.34
N TRP A 85 6.93 5.13 17.13
CA TRP A 85 7.85 6.19 16.71
C TRP A 85 7.22 7.58 16.83
N ALA A 86 5.98 7.75 16.37
CA ALA A 86 5.25 9.01 16.51
C ALA A 86 5.04 9.40 17.99
N ARG A 87 4.62 8.46 18.84
CA ARG A 87 4.43 8.66 20.29
C ARG A 87 5.71 9.08 20.99
N LEU A 88 6.86 8.54 20.57
CA LEU A 88 8.18 8.88 21.09
C LEU A 88 8.78 10.14 20.46
N ASN A 89 8.02 10.82 19.60
CA ASN A 89 8.44 12.01 18.86
C ASN A 89 9.72 11.76 18.03
N MET A 90 9.81 10.60 17.38
CA MET A 90 10.96 10.18 16.56
C MET A 90 10.82 10.56 15.08
N ILE A 91 9.67 11.10 14.66
CA ILE A 91 9.40 11.42 13.26
C ILE A 91 9.43 12.94 13.09
N GLU A 92 10.37 13.44 12.28
CA GLU A 92 10.46 14.84 11.89
C GLU A 92 9.58 15.13 10.67
N LYS A 93 9.69 14.27 9.66
CA LYS A 93 8.94 14.35 8.41
C LYS A 93 8.48 12.97 7.97
N ARG A 94 7.27 12.87 7.42
CA ARG A 94 6.68 11.63 6.90
C ARG A 94 6.03 11.82 5.53
N ALA A 95 6.21 10.85 4.64
CA ALA A 95 5.52 10.77 3.35
C ALA A 95 5.43 9.33 2.82
N PRO A 96 4.47 8.99 1.94
CA PRO A 96 3.42 9.85 1.37
C PRO A 96 2.01 9.56 1.92
N HIS A 97 1.85 8.54 2.76
CA HIS A 97 0.55 8.14 3.30
C HIS A 97 0.78 7.49 4.65
N GLN A 98 -0.13 7.67 5.61
CA GLN A 98 -0.02 7.07 6.94
C GLN A 98 -1.36 6.56 7.44
N VAL A 99 -1.33 5.61 8.37
CA VAL A 99 -2.52 5.20 9.11
C VAL A 99 -2.09 4.94 10.54
N GLY A 100 -2.61 5.73 11.47
CA GLY A 100 -2.36 5.48 12.88
C GLY A 100 -2.73 6.65 13.77
N LYS A 101 -3.18 6.34 14.99
CA LYS A 101 -3.69 7.35 15.92
C LYS A 101 -2.63 8.37 16.34
N GLU A 102 -1.45 7.90 16.73
CA GLU A 102 -0.40 8.78 17.25
C GLU A 102 0.30 9.55 16.13
N ILE A 103 0.49 8.94 14.97
CA ILE A 103 1.05 9.65 13.81
C ILE A 103 0.06 10.69 13.27
N ALA A 104 -1.22 10.35 13.10
CA ALA A 104 -2.24 11.31 12.69
C ALA A 104 -2.37 12.46 13.70
N LYS A 105 -2.29 12.17 15.01
CA LYS A 105 -2.25 13.21 16.05
C LYS A 105 -1.04 14.12 15.86
N GLY A 106 0.15 13.56 15.72
CA GLY A 106 1.39 14.34 15.53
C GLY A 106 1.35 15.24 14.30
N ILE A 107 0.75 14.77 13.20
CA ILE A 107 0.55 15.56 11.97
C ILE A 107 -0.42 16.72 12.22
N ASN A 108 -1.60 16.41 12.77
CA ASN A 108 -2.66 17.39 12.97
C ASN A 108 -2.34 18.42 14.07
N THR A 109 -1.36 18.15 14.95
CA THR A 109 -0.84 19.13 15.90
C THR A 109 0.41 19.87 15.40
N GLY A 110 0.83 19.64 14.15
CA GLY A 110 2.03 20.27 13.57
C GLY A 110 3.37 19.78 14.15
N ASN A 111 3.38 18.67 14.89
CA ASN A 111 4.60 18.09 15.47
C ASN A 111 5.38 17.21 14.47
N ILE A 112 4.68 16.67 13.47
CA ILE A 112 5.25 15.87 12.38
C ILE A 112 4.96 16.61 11.07
N ASN A 113 6.00 16.95 10.31
CA ASN A 113 5.82 17.48 8.97
C ASN A 113 5.32 16.37 8.05
N PHE A 114 4.16 16.54 7.42
CA PHE A 114 3.61 15.54 6.52
C PHE A 114 3.30 16.16 5.18
N PHE A 115 3.61 15.41 4.13
CA PHE A 115 3.05 15.65 2.82
C PHE A 115 2.60 14.31 2.27
N ASP A 116 1.40 14.30 1.70
CA ASP A 116 0.91 13.23 0.89
C ASP A 116 1.13 13.52 -0.60
N LYS A 117 1.11 12.45 -1.38
CA LYS A 117 1.37 12.47 -2.81
C LYS A 117 0.64 11.30 -3.43
N HIS A 118 0.27 11.46 -4.70
CA HIS A 118 -0.11 10.35 -5.57
C HIS A 118 0.91 9.22 -5.45
N LEU A 119 0.44 8.02 -5.12
CA LEU A 119 1.34 6.91 -4.79
C LEU A 119 2.16 6.45 -5.99
N SER A 120 1.67 6.63 -7.21
CA SER A 120 2.44 6.38 -8.44
C SER A 120 3.63 7.33 -8.61
N MET A 121 3.50 8.58 -8.14
CA MET A 121 4.48 9.64 -8.36
C MET A 121 5.54 9.70 -7.26
N PHE A 122 5.18 9.39 -6.03
CA PHE A 122 6.08 9.49 -4.88
C PHE A 122 7.43 8.76 -5.09
N PRO A 123 7.47 7.49 -5.54
CA PRO A 123 8.74 6.78 -5.77
C PRO A 123 9.58 7.43 -6.88
N ALA A 124 8.95 7.91 -7.94
CA ALA A 124 9.64 8.56 -9.05
C ALA A 124 10.23 9.92 -8.63
N ASP A 125 9.47 10.75 -7.91
CA ASP A 125 9.92 12.04 -7.37
C ASP A 125 11.08 11.86 -6.38
N LEU A 126 11.10 10.76 -5.63
CA LEU A 126 12.23 10.38 -4.80
C LEU A 126 13.47 10.08 -5.65
N VAL A 127 13.35 9.27 -6.71
CA VAL A 127 14.47 8.94 -7.62
C VAL A 127 14.98 10.17 -8.39
N TYR A 128 14.11 11.13 -8.70
CA TYR A 128 14.51 12.43 -9.25
C TYR A 128 15.31 13.28 -8.27
N GLY A 129 15.31 12.92 -6.99
CA GLY A 129 16.06 13.60 -5.93
C GLY A 129 15.30 14.76 -5.30
N PHE A 130 14.02 14.97 -5.58
CA PHE A 130 13.28 16.12 -5.03
C PHE A 130 13.22 16.11 -3.50
N TYR A 131 13.09 14.93 -2.91
CA TYR A 131 13.01 14.77 -1.46
C TYR A 131 14.38 14.70 -0.79
N THR A 132 15.46 14.52 -1.55
CA THR A 132 16.84 14.45 -1.06
C THR A 132 17.71 15.61 -1.57
N LYS A 133 17.11 16.61 -2.22
CA LYS A 133 17.81 17.75 -2.85
C LYS A 133 18.70 18.55 -1.90
N ASP A 134 18.36 18.55 -0.61
CA ASP A 134 19.09 19.28 0.43
C ASP A 134 20.17 18.41 1.10
N LYS A 135 20.35 17.15 0.66
CA LYS A 135 21.41 16.25 1.14
C LYS A 135 22.65 16.32 0.24
N PRO A 136 23.87 16.33 0.81
CA PRO A 136 25.11 16.40 0.02
C PRO A 136 25.28 15.28 -1.01
N ASN A 137 24.79 14.07 -0.72
CA ASN A 137 24.90 12.90 -1.59
C ASN A 137 23.61 12.59 -2.37
N ASN A 138 22.54 13.38 -2.19
CA ASN A 138 21.23 13.12 -2.80
C ASN A 138 20.74 11.66 -2.63
N LYS A 139 20.92 11.09 -1.43
CA LYS A 139 20.55 9.70 -1.09
C LYS A 139 19.80 9.64 0.25
N LEU A 140 19.12 8.52 0.46
CA LEU A 140 18.63 8.09 1.76
C LEU A 140 19.79 7.50 2.56
N ASP A 141 19.95 7.90 3.81
CA ASP A 141 21.09 7.52 4.64
C ASP A 141 21.06 6.01 4.96
N VAL A 142 19.86 5.45 5.18
CA VAL A 142 19.65 4.03 5.39
C VAL A 142 18.25 3.61 4.97
N VAL A 143 18.13 2.45 4.34
CA VAL A 143 16.86 1.84 3.96
C VAL A 143 16.73 0.48 4.63
N VAL A 144 15.59 0.24 5.27
CA VAL A 144 15.28 -1.01 5.96
C VAL A 144 14.13 -1.69 5.22
N ILE A 145 14.40 -2.87 4.68
CA ILE A 145 13.44 -3.62 3.86
C ILE A 145 13.17 -4.96 4.52
N GLU A 146 11.90 -5.33 4.65
CA GLU A 146 11.50 -6.70 4.95
C GLU A 146 11.57 -7.56 3.69
N ALA A 147 12.12 -8.76 3.82
CA ALA A 147 12.24 -9.75 2.77
C ALA A 147 11.71 -11.11 3.26
N SER A 148 11.08 -11.87 2.37
CA SER A 148 10.75 -13.27 2.65
C SER A 148 11.93 -14.20 2.32
N ALA A 149 12.83 -13.79 1.41
CA ALA A 149 14.05 -14.49 1.06
C ALA A 149 15.06 -13.57 0.34
N ILE A 150 16.28 -14.05 0.18
CA ILE A 150 17.35 -13.44 -0.62
C ILE A 150 17.88 -14.51 -1.58
N THR A 151 17.90 -14.19 -2.87
CA THR A 151 18.39 -15.08 -3.93
C THR A 151 19.90 -15.31 -3.83
N GLU A 152 20.39 -16.29 -4.59
CA GLU A 152 21.81 -16.63 -4.74
C GLU A 152 22.63 -15.41 -5.20
N GLU A 153 22.05 -14.61 -6.10
CA GLU A 153 22.66 -13.38 -6.62
C GLU A 153 22.54 -12.19 -5.66
N GLY A 154 21.82 -12.34 -4.54
CA GLY A 154 21.65 -11.29 -3.53
C GLY A 154 20.44 -10.39 -3.78
N GLY A 155 19.62 -10.69 -4.77
CA GLY A 155 18.33 -10.02 -4.99
C GLY A 155 17.35 -10.27 -3.84
N ILE A 156 16.59 -9.24 -3.47
CA ILE A 156 15.64 -9.27 -2.35
C ILE A 156 14.29 -9.79 -2.85
N ILE A 157 13.75 -10.83 -2.24
CA ILE A 157 12.38 -11.28 -2.48
C ILE A 157 11.49 -10.62 -1.42
N PRO A 158 10.60 -9.67 -1.77
CA PRO A 158 9.74 -9.00 -0.81
C PRO A 158 8.79 -9.96 -0.07
N GLY A 159 8.06 -9.43 0.90
CA GLY A 159 6.96 -10.13 1.56
C GLY A 159 5.61 -9.91 0.84
N ALA A 160 4.57 -9.71 1.64
CA ALA A 160 3.21 -9.46 1.18
C ALA A 160 2.98 -8.09 0.50
N SER A 161 4.00 -7.23 0.44
CA SER A 161 3.94 -5.97 -0.32
C SER A 161 5.25 -5.62 -1.00
N VAL A 162 5.15 -4.83 -2.07
CA VAL A 162 6.30 -4.21 -2.74
C VAL A 162 6.37 -2.73 -2.40
N GLY A 163 5.28 -1.99 -2.60
CA GLY A 163 5.24 -0.54 -2.38
C GLY A 163 6.32 0.20 -3.17
N ALA A 164 7.03 1.12 -2.51
CA ALA A 164 8.14 1.90 -3.07
C ALA A 164 9.53 1.24 -2.85
N SER A 165 9.58 -0.03 -2.43
CA SER A 165 10.84 -0.68 -2.04
C SER A 165 11.92 -0.63 -3.12
N PRO A 166 11.63 -0.87 -4.43
CA PRO A 166 12.64 -0.77 -5.48
C PRO A 166 13.30 0.62 -5.54
N GLU A 167 12.50 1.68 -5.50
CA GLU A 167 12.97 3.07 -5.59
C GLU A 167 13.68 3.53 -4.30
N LEU A 168 13.18 3.11 -3.14
CA LEU A 168 13.87 3.34 -1.85
C LEU A 168 15.28 2.73 -1.89
N ILE A 169 15.41 1.48 -2.34
CA ILE A 169 16.70 0.80 -2.48
C ILE A 169 17.60 1.51 -3.52
N GLN A 170 17.06 1.93 -4.66
CA GLN A 170 17.80 2.70 -5.67
C GLN A 170 18.40 3.99 -5.09
N MET A 171 17.72 4.59 -4.12
CA MET A 171 18.14 5.79 -3.41
C MET A 171 18.90 5.54 -2.10
N ALA A 172 19.15 4.28 -1.72
CA ALA A 172 19.86 3.94 -0.50
C ALA A 172 21.38 4.13 -0.59
N ASP A 173 21.96 4.74 0.44
CA ASP A 173 23.39 4.67 0.76
C ASP A 173 23.72 3.33 1.45
N LYS A 174 22.92 2.95 2.46
CA LYS A 174 23.04 1.68 3.19
C LYS A 174 21.72 0.92 3.19
N ILE A 175 21.79 -0.40 3.09
CA ILE A 175 20.63 -1.29 3.11
C ILE A 175 20.74 -2.23 4.31
N ILE A 176 19.67 -2.30 5.09
CA ILE A 176 19.46 -3.31 6.12
C ILE A 176 18.28 -4.17 5.67
N ILE A 177 18.46 -5.50 5.68
CA ILE A 177 17.41 -6.42 5.25
C ILE A 177 16.95 -7.23 6.47
N GLU A 178 15.67 -7.08 6.82
CA GLU A 178 14.99 -7.97 7.76
C GLU A 178 14.41 -9.16 7.01
N VAL A 179 15.03 -10.33 7.13
CA VAL A 179 14.52 -11.55 6.51
C VAL A 179 13.53 -12.18 7.48
N ASN A 180 12.23 -12.12 7.13
CA ASN A 180 11.15 -12.58 7.97
C ASN A 180 10.79 -14.04 7.68
N THR A 181 10.92 -14.87 8.70
CA THR A 181 10.70 -16.32 8.66
C THR A 181 9.34 -16.75 9.21
N ALA A 182 8.49 -15.80 9.65
CA ALA A 182 7.15 -16.07 10.16
C ALA A 182 6.17 -16.59 9.08
N GLY A 183 6.47 -16.36 7.80
CA GLY A 183 5.63 -16.75 6.66
C GLY A 183 6.37 -17.57 5.58
N PRO A 184 5.65 -17.98 4.52
CA PRO A 184 6.25 -18.62 3.36
C PRO A 184 7.20 -17.68 2.60
N SER A 185 7.98 -18.22 1.66
CA SER A 185 8.65 -17.36 0.69
C SER A 185 7.62 -16.87 -0.30
N PHE A 186 7.69 -15.60 -0.66
CA PHE A 186 6.88 -15.04 -1.73
C PHE A 186 7.62 -15.07 -3.08
N GLU A 187 8.70 -15.85 -3.19
CA GLU A 187 9.48 -15.98 -4.41
C GLU A 187 8.58 -16.38 -5.60
N GLY A 188 8.62 -15.58 -6.66
CA GLY A 188 7.79 -15.75 -7.85
C GLY A 188 6.51 -14.92 -7.86
N LEU A 189 6.02 -14.41 -6.73
CA LEU A 189 4.81 -13.58 -6.69
C LEU A 189 5.02 -12.14 -7.15
N HIS A 190 6.25 -11.68 -7.23
CA HIS A 190 6.54 -10.29 -7.58
C HIS A 190 6.91 -10.12 -9.06
N ASP A 191 6.61 -8.93 -9.61
CA ASP A 191 7.12 -8.45 -10.89
C ASP A 191 7.72 -7.05 -10.69
N ILE A 192 9.04 -7.00 -10.63
CA ILE A 192 9.81 -5.84 -10.20
C ILE A 192 10.52 -5.21 -11.39
N THR A 193 10.19 -3.94 -11.62
CA THR A 193 10.94 -3.02 -12.48
C THR A 193 11.59 -1.95 -11.62
N MET A 194 12.84 -1.59 -11.91
CA MET A 194 13.49 -0.42 -11.32
C MET A 194 13.00 0.86 -12.02
N CYS A 195 13.15 2.01 -11.37
CA CYS A 195 12.68 3.27 -11.91
C CYS A 195 13.74 3.91 -12.84
N ASP A 196 13.45 3.93 -14.14
CA ASP A 196 14.19 4.71 -15.13
C ASP A 196 13.83 6.20 -15.04
N VAL A 197 14.78 7.09 -15.38
CA VAL A 197 14.56 8.54 -15.38
C VAL A 197 14.38 9.11 -16.80
N PRO A 198 13.60 10.19 -16.98
CA PRO A 198 13.54 10.96 -18.24
C PRO A 198 14.94 11.45 -18.68
N PRO A 199 15.16 11.72 -19.99
CA PRO A 199 14.16 11.83 -21.06
C PRO A 199 13.91 10.54 -21.86
N ARG A 200 14.45 9.39 -21.45
CA ARG A 200 14.34 8.11 -22.18
C ARG A 200 13.75 6.97 -21.36
N ARG A 201 12.83 7.29 -20.43
CA ARG A 201 12.06 6.29 -19.71
C ARG A 201 11.32 5.41 -20.72
N LYS A 202 11.42 4.10 -20.58
CA LYS A 202 10.78 3.13 -21.47
C LYS A 202 9.29 3.00 -21.12
N PRO A 203 8.42 2.72 -22.10
CA PRO A 203 7.02 2.40 -21.82
C PRO A 203 6.92 1.08 -21.07
N TYR A 204 5.89 0.93 -20.23
CA TYR A 204 5.58 -0.35 -19.61
C TYR A 204 4.82 -1.22 -20.61
N LEU A 205 5.34 -2.41 -20.93
CA LEU A 205 4.73 -3.33 -21.89
C LEU A 205 3.70 -4.25 -21.22
N ILE A 206 2.71 -3.64 -20.57
CA ILE A 206 1.59 -4.32 -19.90
C ILE A 206 0.33 -4.05 -20.69
N MET A 207 -0.33 -5.11 -21.15
CA MET A 207 -1.57 -5.12 -21.91
C MET A 207 -2.67 -5.91 -21.20
N ALA A 208 -2.31 -6.77 -20.24
CA ALA A 208 -3.21 -7.49 -19.36
C ALA A 208 -2.66 -7.57 -17.92
N PRO A 209 -3.52 -7.72 -16.89
CA PRO A 209 -3.10 -7.83 -15.49
C PRO A 209 -2.04 -8.90 -15.21
N GLU A 210 -2.05 -10.01 -15.95
CA GLU A 210 -1.12 -11.14 -15.80
C GLU A 210 0.28 -10.91 -16.41
N ASP A 211 0.48 -9.89 -17.24
CA ASP A 211 1.73 -9.68 -17.99
C ASP A 211 2.93 -9.36 -17.07
N ARG A 212 4.02 -10.13 -17.14
CA ARG A 212 5.25 -9.81 -16.39
C ARG A 212 6.24 -9.06 -17.27
N ILE A 213 6.83 -7.98 -16.74
CA ILE A 213 7.75 -7.10 -17.48
C ILE A 213 9.10 -6.92 -16.79
N GLY A 214 9.28 -7.49 -15.60
CA GLY A 214 10.43 -7.30 -14.74
C GLY A 214 10.99 -8.62 -14.21
N THR A 215 11.45 -8.57 -12.97
CA THR A 215 12.11 -9.69 -12.28
C THR A 215 11.30 -10.11 -11.05
N THR A 216 11.50 -11.33 -10.57
CA THR A 216 10.77 -11.86 -9.40
C THR A 216 11.35 -11.41 -8.05
N TYR A 217 12.35 -10.54 -8.07
CA TYR A 217 13.07 -10.03 -6.91
C TYR A 217 13.52 -8.59 -7.18
N ILE A 218 13.84 -7.81 -6.15
CA ILE A 218 14.46 -6.50 -6.30
C ILE A 218 15.97 -6.69 -6.51
N PRO A 219 16.53 -6.33 -7.69
CA PRO A 219 17.96 -6.38 -7.90
C PRO A 219 18.66 -5.27 -7.12
N ILE A 220 19.75 -5.61 -6.43
CA ILE A 220 20.52 -4.67 -5.60
C ILE A 220 22.01 -4.86 -5.81
N ASP A 221 22.80 -3.86 -5.40
CA ASP A 221 24.23 -4.03 -5.14
C ASP A 221 24.43 -4.65 -3.75
N PRO A 222 24.92 -5.90 -3.64
CA PRO A 222 25.10 -6.57 -2.35
C PRO A 222 26.10 -5.89 -1.41
N GLU A 223 26.99 -5.03 -1.93
CA GLU A 223 27.95 -4.30 -1.11
C GLU A 223 27.31 -3.17 -0.30
N LYS A 224 26.17 -2.65 -0.76
CA LYS A 224 25.38 -1.68 0.02
C LYS A 224 24.68 -2.28 1.24
N VAL A 225 24.58 -3.61 1.29
CA VAL A 225 23.94 -4.29 2.42
C VAL A 225 24.91 -4.28 3.60
N VAL A 226 24.53 -3.60 4.68
CA VAL A 226 25.36 -3.47 5.89
C VAL A 226 24.96 -4.46 6.98
N ALA A 227 23.73 -4.98 6.94
CA ALA A 227 23.27 -5.98 7.90
C ALA A 227 22.11 -6.83 7.35
N ILE A 228 22.09 -8.10 7.80
CA ILE A 228 20.94 -8.99 7.73
C ILE A 228 20.41 -9.18 9.14
N VAL A 229 19.10 -9.07 9.33
CA VAL A 229 18.43 -9.30 10.61
C VAL A 229 17.40 -10.40 10.41
N GLU A 230 17.41 -11.40 11.28
CA GLU A 230 16.37 -12.43 11.29
C GLU A 230 15.12 -11.91 12.03
N SER A 231 14.00 -11.83 11.31
CA SER A 231 12.69 -11.52 11.86
C SER A 231 11.79 -12.76 11.86
N ASP A 232 10.86 -12.80 12.80
CA ASP A 232 9.87 -13.86 13.02
C ASP A 232 8.54 -13.26 13.48
N TYR A 233 8.32 -11.98 13.20
CA TYR A 233 7.11 -11.26 13.61
C TYR A 233 6.13 -11.21 12.44
N PRO A 234 4.92 -11.77 12.56
CA PRO A 234 3.93 -11.65 11.50
C PRO A 234 3.46 -10.20 11.33
N ASP A 235 2.90 -9.89 10.17
CA ASP A 235 2.19 -8.62 9.97
C ASP A 235 1.00 -8.51 10.92
N GLN A 236 0.80 -7.33 11.52
CA GLN A 236 -0.23 -7.09 12.54
C GLN A 236 -1.46 -6.39 11.96
N THR A 237 -2.14 -7.07 11.04
CA THR A 237 -3.41 -6.58 10.47
C THR A 237 -4.58 -6.77 11.43
N GLN A 238 -5.68 -6.06 11.16
CA GLN A 238 -6.90 -6.12 11.96
C GLN A 238 -7.99 -6.93 11.25
N PRO A 239 -8.91 -7.57 11.98
CA PRO A 239 -10.10 -8.17 11.39
C PRO A 239 -10.88 -7.16 10.55
N ASN A 240 -11.50 -7.65 9.47
CA ASN A 240 -12.46 -6.84 8.71
C ASN A 240 -13.77 -6.75 9.48
N ALA A 241 -14.42 -5.58 9.42
CA ALA A 241 -15.80 -5.50 9.87
C ALA A 241 -16.72 -6.10 8.79
N PRO A 242 -17.79 -6.81 9.18
CA PRO A 242 -18.77 -7.30 8.21
C PRO A 242 -19.45 -6.12 7.50
N ALA A 243 -19.90 -6.37 6.26
CA ALA A 243 -20.70 -5.39 5.54
C ALA A 243 -22.04 -5.16 6.28
N ASP A 244 -22.37 -3.90 6.52
CA ASP A 244 -23.68 -3.49 7.04
C ASP A 244 -24.70 -3.30 5.90
N GLU A 245 -25.97 -3.11 6.26
CA GLU A 245 -27.07 -2.94 5.29
C GLU A 245 -26.82 -1.77 4.33
N GLY A 246 -26.28 -0.65 4.82
CA GLY A 246 -25.94 0.51 3.98
C GLY A 246 -24.84 0.18 2.96
N SER A 247 -23.79 -0.54 3.39
CA SER A 247 -22.72 -1.00 2.51
C SER A 247 -23.24 -1.98 1.45
N GLN A 248 -24.20 -2.86 1.81
CA GLN A 248 -24.84 -3.78 0.87
C GLN A 248 -25.73 -3.05 -0.14
N ALA A 249 -26.48 -2.02 0.28
CA ALA A 249 -27.29 -1.20 -0.62
C ALA A 249 -26.42 -0.46 -1.64
N ILE A 250 -25.34 0.19 -1.18
CA ILE A 250 -24.35 0.82 -2.06
C ILE A 250 -23.77 -0.18 -3.07
N ALA A 251 -23.40 -1.38 -2.60
CA ALA A 251 -22.91 -2.44 -3.47
C ALA A 251 -23.95 -2.87 -4.52
N GLY A 252 -25.22 -3.00 -4.12
CA GLY A 252 -26.33 -3.31 -5.00
C GLY A 252 -26.49 -2.30 -6.14
N HIS A 253 -26.47 -1.00 -5.81
CA HIS A 253 -26.56 0.08 -6.79
C HIS A 253 -25.38 0.08 -7.78
N ILE A 254 -24.16 -0.16 -7.29
CA ILE A 254 -22.97 -0.29 -8.15
C ILE A 254 -23.12 -1.49 -9.09
N ILE A 255 -23.56 -2.64 -8.59
CA ILE A 255 -23.75 -3.86 -9.40
C ILE A 255 -24.85 -3.66 -10.44
N GLU A 256 -25.96 -3.01 -10.08
CA GLU A 256 -27.03 -2.66 -11.02
C GLU A 256 -26.50 -1.74 -12.14
N PHE A 257 -25.75 -0.70 -11.78
CA PHE A 257 -25.11 0.20 -12.73
C PHE A 257 -24.22 -0.58 -13.71
N LEU A 258 -23.34 -1.46 -13.21
CA LEU A 258 -22.47 -2.27 -14.06
C LEU A 258 -23.26 -3.19 -15.00
N HIS A 259 -24.35 -3.81 -14.52
CA HIS A 259 -25.25 -4.58 -15.38
C HIS A 259 -25.89 -3.73 -16.47
N HIS A 260 -26.32 -2.52 -16.12
CA HIS A 260 -26.87 -1.58 -17.09
C HIS A 260 -25.84 -1.24 -18.17
N GLU A 261 -24.59 -0.95 -17.78
CA GLU A 261 -23.50 -0.67 -18.71
C GLU A 261 -23.20 -1.84 -19.65
N VAL A 262 -23.25 -3.08 -19.14
CA VAL A 262 -23.13 -4.30 -19.95
C VAL A 262 -24.30 -4.47 -20.91
N LYS A 263 -25.54 -4.31 -20.42
CA LYS A 263 -26.75 -4.39 -21.25
C LYS A 263 -26.76 -3.38 -22.39
N MET A 264 -26.18 -2.20 -22.15
CA MET A 264 -26.06 -1.13 -23.14
C MET A 264 -24.81 -1.27 -24.04
N GLY A 265 -24.02 -2.33 -23.88
CA GLY A 265 -22.84 -2.61 -24.70
C GLY A 265 -21.64 -1.69 -24.44
N ARG A 266 -21.62 -0.98 -23.29
CA ARG A 266 -20.51 -0.09 -22.89
C ARG A 266 -19.44 -0.79 -22.06
N LEU A 267 -19.78 -1.93 -21.45
CA LEU A 267 -18.87 -2.86 -20.82
C LEU A 267 -19.09 -4.29 -21.35
N PRO A 268 -18.04 -5.14 -21.37
CA PRO A 268 -18.22 -6.57 -21.66
C PRO A 268 -18.79 -7.31 -20.43
N ASN A 269 -19.30 -8.53 -20.63
CA ASN A 269 -19.80 -9.39 -19.53
C ASN A 269 -18.72 -9.74 -18.49
N SER A 270 -17.44 -9.69 -18.86
CA SER A 270 -16.31 -9.88 -17.95
C SER A 270 -15.93 -8.62 -17.18
N LEU A 271 -16.65 -7.52 -17.41
CA LEU A 271 -16.24 -6.17 -17.05
C LEU A 271 -14.82 -5.85 -17.57
N LEU A 272 -14.25 -4.76 -17.06
CA LEU A 272 -12.85 -4.41 -17.23
C LEU A 272 -12.13 -4.60 -15.87
N PRO A 273 -10.79 -4.56 -15.83
CA PRO A 273 -10.07 -4.78 -14.58
C PRO A 273 -10.56 -3.87 -13.45
N ILE A 274 -10.80 -4.47 -12.29
CA ILE A 274 -11.40 -3.78 -11.15
C ILE A 274 -10.31 -3.27 -10.20
N GLN A 275 -10.41 -2.01 -9.79
CA GLN A 275 -9.75 -1.48 -8.61
C GLN A 275 -10.79 -1.19 -7.54
N SER A 276 -10.49 -1.59 -6.30
CA SER A 276 -11.31 -1.25 -5.14
C SER A 276 -10.43 -0.81 -3.99
N GLY A 277 -10.84 0.27 -3.32
CA GLY A 277 -10.17 0.79 -2.12
C GLY A 277 -10.30 -0.14 -0.90
N ILE A 278 -9.88 0.35 0.26
CA ILE A 278 -10.00 -0.38 1.54
C ILE A 278 -11.27 0.04 2.27
N GLY A 279 -11.97 -0.93 2.89
CA GLY A 279 -13.07 -0.66 3.83
C GLY A 279 -14.32 -1.49 3.60
N ASN A 280 -15.32 -1.29 4.45
CA ASN A 280 -16.55 -2.11 4.48
C ASN A 280 -17.32 -2.07 3.16
N ILE A 281 -17.47 -0.89 2.55
CA ILE A 281 -18.18 -0.74 1.28
C ILE A 281 -17.42 -1.44 0.15
N ALA A 282 -16.10 -1.26 0.09
CA ALA A 282 -15.26 -1.95 -0.88
C ALA A 282 -15.40 -3.48 -0.76
N ASN A 283 -15.35 -4.01 0.47
CA ASN A 283 -15.57 -5.43 0.73
C ASN A 283 -17.00 -5.88 0.35
N ALA A 284 -18.02 -5.05 0.56
CA ALA A 284 -19.39 -5.35 0.16
C ALA A 284 -19.54 -5.41 -1.37
N VAL A 285 -18.89 -4.50 -2.10
CA VAL A 285 -18.88 -4.51 -3.57
C VAL A 285 -18.20 -5.77 -4.10
N ILE A 286 -16.98 -6.07 -3.63
CA ILE A 286 -16.25 -7.28 -4.07
C ILE A 286 -16.99 -8.56 -3.66
N GLY A 287 -17.58 -8.60 -2.46
CA GLY A 287 -18.43 -9.71 -2.02
C GLY A 287 -19.70 -9.86 -2.87
N GLY A 288 -20.33 -8.76 -3.27
CA GLY A 288 -21.48 -8.79 -4.17
C GLY A 288 -21.12 -9.42 -5.52
N LEU A 289 -19.92 -9.15 -6.04
CA LEU A 289 -19.40 -9.76 -7.27
C LEU A 289 -19.10 -11.26 -7.14
N SER A 290 -18.81 -11.77 -5.93
CA SER A 290 -18.57 -13.21 -5.71
C SER A 290 -19.84 -14.03 -5.58
N THR A 291 -20.95 -13.37 -5.24
CA THR A 291 -22.25 -14.02 -5.20
C THR A 291 -22.84 -14.13 -6.61
N GLY A 292 -23.39 -15.30 -6.94
CA GLY A 292 -23.99 -15.56 -8.26
C GLY A 292 -25.16 -14.63 -8.65
N GLY A 293 -25.60 -13.75 -7.74
CA GLY A 293 -26.57 -12.68 -8.02
C GLY A 293 -26.04 -11.60 -8.98
N ALA A 294 -24.73 -11.32 -8.96
CA ALA A 294 -24.10 -10.37 -9.89
C ALA A 294 -23.71 -11.02 -11.23
N ASN A 295 -23.55 -12.35 -11.29
CA ASN A 295 -23.33 -13.14 -12.51
C ASN A 295 -22.27 -12.60 -13.49
N PHE A 296 -21.21 -11.93 -12.99
CA PHE A 296 -20.05 -11.53 -13.79
C PHE A 296 -18.94 -12.56 -13.63
N HIS A 297 -18.42 -13.10 -14.74
CA HIS A 297 -17.40 -14.15 -14.76
C HIS A 297 -16.14 -13.67 -15.46
N ASN A 298 -15.03 -14.39 -15.27
CA ASN A 298 -13.74 -14.06 -15.89
C ASN A 298 -13.24 -12.66 -15.52
N LEU A 299 -13.57 -12.25 -14.29
CA LEU A 299 -13.14 -10.98 -13.74
C LEU A 299 -11.62 -10.96 -13.64
N ARG A 300 -11.07 -9.76 -13.81
CA ARG A 300 -9.66 -9.47 -13.54
C ARG A 300 -9.56 -8.29 -12.62
N VAL A 301 -8.48 -8.23 -11.85
CA VAL A 301 -8.24 -7.18 -10.87
C VAL A 301 -6.92 -6.50 -11.17
N TRP A 302 -6.96 -5.17 -11.18
CA TRP A 302 -5.78 -4.31 -11.20
C TRP A 302 -5.98 -3.25 -10.13
N THR A 303 -5.49 -3.53 -8.94
CA THR A 303 -5.77 -2.73 -7.74
C THR A 303 -4.48 -2.32 -7.04
N GLU A 304 -4.61 -1.53 -5.99
CA GLU A 304 -3.52 -1.25 -5.07
C GLU A 304 -3.39 -2.36 -4.03
N VAL A 305 -4.51 -2.78 -3.44
CA VAL A 305 -4.52 -3.70 -2.28
C VAL A 305 -5.53 -4.83 -2.48
N LEU A 306 -5.10 -6.07 -2.19
CA LEU A 306 -5.98 -7.22 -2.03
C LEU A 306 -6.40 -7.36 -0.56
N GLN A 307 -7.70 -7.50 -0.34
CA GLN A 307 -8.36 -7.73 0.94
C GLN A 307 -9.10 -9.08 0.93
N ASP A 308 -9.57 -9.55 2.08
CA ASP A 308 -10.13 -10.90 2.26
C ASP A 308 -11.25 -11.23 1.25
N SER A 309 -12.07 -10.25 0.88
CA SER A 309 -13.15 -10.41 -0.10
C SER A 309 -12.68 -10.92 -1.47
N PHE A 310 -11.42 -10.67 -1.84
CA PHE A 310 -10.83 -11.23 -3.06
C PHE A 310 -10.55 -12.73 -2.95
N LEU A 311 -10.29 -13.28 -1.75
CA LEU A 311 -10.18 -14.73 -1.55
C LEU A 311 -11.52 -15.40 -1.81
N ASP A 312 -12.62 -14.78 -1.36
CA ASP A 312 -13.98 -15.26 -1.67
C ASP A 312 -14.25 -15.21 -3.16
N LEU A 313 -13.83 -14.13 -3.82
CA LEU A 313 -13.99 -13.98 -5.26
C LEU A 313 -13.17 -15.03 -6.06
N PHE A 314 -11.94 -15.32 -5.65
CA PHE A 314 -11.15 -16.43 -6.22
C PHE A 314 -11.83 -17.79 -6.01
N ASP A 315 -12.27 -18.07 -4.79
CA ASP A 315 -12.84 -19.37 -4.42
C ASP A 315 -14.20 -19.62 -5.08
N SER A 316 -14.94 -18.54 -5.38
CA SER A 316 -16.18 -18.61 -6.14
C SER A 316 -15.96 -18.98 -7.63
N GLY A 317 -14.74 -18.86 -8.14
CA GLY A 317 -14.41 -19.09 -9.55
C GLY A 317 -14.72 -17.92 -10.49
N HIS A 318 -15.18 -16.78 -9.98
CA HIS A 318 -15.53 -15.61 -10.81
C HIS A 318 -14.30 -14.74 -11.15
N LEU A 319 -13.21 -14.82 -10.37
CA LEU A 319 -11.96 -14.08 -10.59
C LEU A 319 -10.86 -14.98 -11.16
N ASP A 320 -10.36 -14.60 -12.33
CA ASP A 320 -9.29 -15.32 -13.03
C ASP A 320 -7.90 -14.92 -12.51
N PHE A 321 -7.66 -13.61 -12.31
CA PHE A 321 -6.34 -13.09 -11.96
C PHE A 321 -6.39 -11.73 -11.25
N ALA A 322 -5.45 -11.48 -10.32
CA ALA A 322 -5.32 -10.19 -9.64
C ALA A 322 -3.88 -9.65 -9.62
N THR A 323 -3.70 -8.40 -10.05
CA THR A 323 -2.49 -7.61 -9.77
C THR A 323 -2.73 -6.61 -8.65
N ALA A 324 -1.78 -6.49 -7.73
CA ALA A 324 -1.77 -5.49 -6.67
C ALA A 324 -0.35 -4.99 -6.34
N THR A 325 -0.22 -4.03 -5.41
CA THR A 325 1.08 -3.73 -4.76
C THR A 325 1.21 -4.40 -3.40
N SER A 326 0.09 -4.74 -2.77
CA SER A 326 0.03 -5.24 -1.40
C SER A 326 -1.11 -6.23 -1.19
N ILE A 327 -0.87 -7.23 -0.34
CA ILE A 327 -1.87 -8.17 0.18
C ILE A 327 -2.10 -7.83 1.65
N ARG A 328 -3.25 -7.24 1.96
CA ARG A 328 -3.63 -6.87 3.33
C ARG A 328 -4.86 -7.66 3.76
N PHE A 329 -4.63 -8.90 4.16
CA PHE A 329 -5.68 -9.73 4.73
C PHE A 329 -5.80 -9.55 6.24
N SER A 330 -6.97 -9.92 6.79
CA SER A 330 -7.11 -10.15 8.22
C SER A 330 -6.23 -11.33 8.68
N PRO A 331 -6.04 -11.53 9.99
CA PRO A 331 -5.32 -12.70 10.50
C PRO A 331 -5.87 -14.03 9.94
N ASP A 332 -7.19 -14.17 9.87
CA ASP A 332 -7.83 -15.38 9.33
C ASP A 332 -7.68 -15.47 7.81
N GLY A 333 -7.75 -14.34 7.10
CA GLY A 333 -7.51 -14.28 5.67
C GLY A 333 -6.07 -14.68 5.29
N PHE A 334 -5.06 -14.23 6.04
CA PHE A 334 -3.68 -14.69 5.87
C PHE A 334 -3.54 -16.17 6.16
N LYS A 335 -4.18 -16.68 7.22
CA LYS A 335 -4.18 -18.11 7.52
C LYS A 335 -4.74 -18.92 6.35
N ARG A 336 -5.91 -18.54 5.82
CA ARG A 336 -6.52 -19.17 4.64
C ARG A 336 -5.61 -19.10 3.42
N PHE A 337 -4.99 -17.95 3.18
CA PHE A 337 -4.09 -17.75 2.06
C PHE A 337 -2.85 -18.67 2.14
N TYR A 338 -2.23 -18.80 3.31
CA TYR A 338 -1.06 -19.66 3.50
C TYR A 338 -1.42 -21.15 3.49
N ASP A 339 -2.54 -21.54 4.10
CA ASP A 339 -3.01 -22.93 4.11
C ASP A 339 -3.35 -23.45 2.70
N ASN A 340 -3.71 -22.55 1.78
CA ASN A 340 -4.08 -22.87 0.39
C ASN A 340 -3.14 -22.17 -0.62
N TRP A 341 -1.85 -22.03 -0.28
CA TRP A 341 -0.89 -21.27 -1.07
C TRP A 341 -0.87 -21.64 -2.56
N GLU A 342 -0.81 -22.93 -2.87
CA GLU A 342 -0.77 -23.45 -4.25
C GLU A 342 -2.01 -23.07 -5.08
N GLN A 343 -3.17 -22.90 -4.44
CA GLN A 343 -4.41 -22.52 -5.12
C GLN A 343 -4.38 -21.06 -5.60
N TYR A 344 -3.69 -20.19 -4.87
CA TYR A 344 -3.69 -18.75 -5.13
C TYR A 344 -2.43 -18.26 -5.85
N PHE A 345 -1.29 -18.95 -5.68
CA PHE A 345 0.02 -18.48 -6.10
C PHE A 345 0.08 -18.08 -7.58
N ASP A 346 -0.44 -18.91 -8.48
CA ASP A 346 -0.42 -18.65 -9.93
C ASP A 346 -1.52 -17.69 -10.41
N LYS A 347 -2.36 -17.18 -9.49
CA LYS A 347 -3.49 -16.29 -9.80
C LYS A 347 -3.30 -14.84 -9.34
N LEU A 348 -2.15 -14.53 -8.75
CA LEU A 348 -1.86 -13.19 -8.26
C LEU A 348 -0.45 -12.73 -8.56
N LEU A 349 -0.29 -11.40 -8.65
CA LEU A 349 0.97 -10.75 -8.97
C LEU A 349 1.13 -9.45 -8.18
N LEU A 350 2.30 -9.26 -7.58
CA LEU A 350 2.63 -8.06 -6.81
C LEU A 350 3.65 -7.19 -7.54
N ARG A 351 3.34 -5.89 -7.70
CA ARG A 351 4.17 -4.91 -8.41
C ARG A 351 4.50 -3.72 -7.52
N SER A 352 5.52 -2.96 -7.88
CA SER A 352 5.78 -1.69 -7.19
C SER A 352 4.60 -0.74 -7.36
N GLN A 353 4.41 0.15 -6.38
CA GLN A 353 3.29 1.11 -6.43
C GLN A 353 3.40 2.07 -7.63
N GLN A 354 4.61 2.31 -8.14
CA GLN A 354 4.81 3.08 -9.38
C GLN A 354 4.17 2.38 -10.60
N VAL A 355 4.13 1.05 -10.62
CA VAL A 355 3.55 0.26 -11.70
C VAL A 355 2.06 0.04 -11.47
N SER A 356 1.65 -0.48 -10.30
CA SER A 356 0.23 -0.75 -10.02
C SER A 356 -0.64 0.51 -10.12
N ASN A 357 -0.09 1.67 -9.77
CA ASN A 357 -0.82 2.93 -9.80
C ASN A 357 -0.48 3.77 -11.04
N SER A 358 0.19 3.21 -12.05
CA SER A 358 0.61 3.97 -13.23
C SER A 358 -0.59 4.47 -14.05
N PRO A 359 -0.75 5.80 -14.26
CA PRO A 359 -1.80 6.34 -15.13
C PRO A 359 -1.78 5.77 -16.56
N GLU A 360 -0.58 5.47 -17.09
CA GLU A 360 -0.42 4.85 -18.41
C GLU A 360 -1.13 3.50 -18.48
N ILE A 361 -0.95 2.66 -17.46
CA ILE A 361 -1.48 1.30 -17.42
C ILE A 361 -2.96 1.32 -17.06
N ILE A 362 -3.34 2.09 -16.04
CA ILE A 362 -4.75 2.20 -15.60
C ILE A 362 -5.64 2.60 -16.77
N ARG A 363 -5.20 3.60 -17.56
CA ARG A 363 -5.94 4.05 -18.75
C ARG A 363 -5.91 3.04 -19.88
N ARG A 364 -4.77 2.36 -20.12
CA ARG A 364 -4.66 1.34 -21.16
C ARG A 364 -5.57 0.14 -20.91
N LEU A 365 -5.62 -0.33 -19.66
CA LEU A 365 -6.46 -1.45 -19.25
C LEU A 365 -7.93 -1.07 -19.14
N GLY A 366 -8.25 0.23 -19.06
CA GLY A 366 -9.62 0.71 -18.87
C GLY A 366 -10.18 0.32 -17.51
N VAL A 367 -9.38 0.47 -16.45
CA VAL A 367 -9.73 0.04 -15.10
C VAL A 367 -11.05 0.69 -14.64
N ILE A 368 -11.88 -0.05 -13.92
CA ILE A 368 -13.03 0.50 -13.18
C ILE A 368 -12.52 0.83 -11.76
N GLY A 369 -12.41 2.12 -11.44
CA GLY A 369 -11.87 2.62 -10.18
C GLY A 369 -12.97 2.94 -9.18
N MET A 370 -12.89 2.38 -7.97
CA MET A 370 -13.88 2.59 -6.91
C MET A 370 -13.19 3.02 -5.60
N ASN A 371 -13.54 4.20 -5.09
CA ASN A 371 -12.91 4.79 -3.92
C ASN A 371 -13.92 5.44 -2.96
N THR A 372 -13.50 5.65 -1.71
CA THR A 372 -14.34 6.24 -0.65
C THR A 372 -13.86 7.63 -0.27
N PRO A 373 -14.67 8.68 -0.49
CA PRO A 373 -14.37 10.02 0.00
C PRO A 373 -14.80 10.22 1.46
N VAL A 374 -14.29 11.29 2.06
CA VAL A 374 -14.81 11.92 3.28
C VAL A 374 -16.18 12.52 3.00
N GLU A 375 -16.26 13.34 1.95
CA GLU A 375 -17.43 14.07 1.48
C GLU A 375 -17.31 14.34 -0.03
N VAL A 376 -18.45 14.52 -0.68
CA VAL A 376 -18.61 14.92 -2.08
C VAL A 376 -19.56 16.11 -2.11
N ASP A 377 -19.36 17.06 -2.99
CA ASP A 377 -20.29 18.16 -3.14
C ASP A 377 -21.24 18.02 -4.32
N ILE A 378 -22.25 18.90 -4.38
CA ILE A 378 -23.28 18.90 -5.43
C ILE A 378 -22.73 19.21 -6.84
N TYR A 379 -21.46 19.60 -6.95
CA TYR A 379 -20.76 19.81 -8.22
C TYR A 379 -19.81 18.66 -8.56
N ALA A 380 -19.81 17.59 -7.76
CA ALA A 380 -18.93 16.44 -7.91
C ALA A 380 -17.43 16.73 -7.71
N HIS A 381 -17.07 17.71 -6.86
CA HIS A 381 -15.75 17.66 -6.25
C HIS A 381 -15.77 16.66 -5.08
N ALA A 382 -14.62 16.07 -4.77
CA ALA A 382 -14.48 15.18 -3.63
C ALA A 382 -13.28 15.50 -2.74
N ASN A 383 -13.50 15.28 -1.46
CA ASN A 383 -12.53 15.34 -0.38
C ASN A 383 -12.24 13.92 0.09
N SER A 384 -11.00 13.46 -0.01
CA SER A 384 -10.54 12.15 0.44
C SER A 384 -9.62 12.23 1.68
N THR A 385 -9.16 13.43 2.04
CA THR A 385 -8.05 13.59 3.00
C THR A 385 -8.38 14.39 4.24
N CYS A 386 -9.05 15.53 4.13
CA CYS A 386 -9.06 16.56 5.16
C CYS A 386 -10.46 16.81 5.73
N VAL A 387 -10.74 16.25 6.91
CA VAL A 387 -12.00 16.51 7.62
C VAL A 387 -12.08 17.99 8.00
N MET A 388 -13.18 18.65 7.63
CA MET A 388 -13.40 20.08 7.85
C MET A 388 -12.24 20.93 7.31
N GLY A 389 -11.70 20.55 6.15
CA GLY A 389 -10.69 21.31 5.40
C GLY A 389 -9.28 21.36 5.98
N SER A 390 -9.04 20.76 7.15
CA SER A 390 -7.77 20.97 7.88
C SER A 390 -7.24 19.77 8.65
N ARG A 391 -8.12 18.84 9.06
CA ARG A 391 -7.70 17.65 9.80
C ARG A 391 -7.43 16.50 8.85
N MET A 392 -6.15 16.26 8.56
CA MET A 392 -5.67 15.13 7.78
C MET A 392 -6.10 13.79 8.40
N LEU A 393 -6.69 12.92 7.59
CA LEU A 393 -7.01 11.54 7.93
C LEU A 393 -5.78 10.64 7.73
N ASN A 394 -5.50 10.28 6.48
CA ASN A 394 -4.48 9.29 6.12
C ASN A 394 -3.52 9.81 5.04
N GLY A 395 -4.08 10.44 4.01
CA GLY A 395 -3.42 10.95 2.82
C GLY A 395 -4.19 10.55 1.56
N LEU A 396 -3.91 11.20 0.43
CA LEU A 396 -4.62 10.99 -0.84
C LEU A 396 -4.56 9.54 -1.34
N GLY A 397 -3.43 8.87 -1.10
CA GLY A 397 -3.20 7.51 -1.54
C GLY A 397 -3.21 7.38 -3.08
N GLY A 398 -3.59 6.21 -3.58
CA GLY A 398 -3.74 5.96 -5.01
C GLY A 398 -5.06 6.40 -5.61
N SER A 399 -6.00 6.92 -4.81
CA SER A 399 -7.36 7.24 -5.26
C SER A 399 -7.36 8.12 -6.51
N ALA A 400 -6.58 9.21 -6.52
CA ALA A 400 -6.48 10.11 -7.66
C ALA A 400 -5.70 9.51 -8.85
N ASP A 401 -4.74 8.59 -8.62
CA ASP A 401 -4.07 7.86 -9.71
C ASP A 401 -5.09 7.06 -10.53
N PHE A 402 -5.99 6.37 -9.83
CA PHE A 402 -7.06 5.58 -10.42
C PHE A 402 -8.17 6.44 -11.01
N LEU A 403 -8.76 7.35 -10.23
CA LEU A 403 -9.92 8.13 -10.67
C LEU A 403 -9.62 9.06 -11.86
N ARG A 404 -8.41 9.61 -11.98
CA ARG A 404 -8.04 10.41 -13.16
C ARG A 404 -7.91 9.55 -14.43
N SER A 405 -7.58 8.28 -14.28
CA SER A 405 -7.08 7.43 -15.38
C SER A 405 -8.01 6.27 -15.74
N ALA A 406 -9.02 6.01 -14.92
CA ALA A 406 -9.96 4.92 -15.08
C ALA A 406 -10.90 5.10 -16.28
N LYS A 407 -11.52 3.99 -16.69
CA LYS A 407 -12.65 4.00 -17.62
C LYS A 407 -13.92 4.53 -16.96
N TYR A 408 -14.14 4.12 -15.71
CA TYR A 408 -15.18 4.66 -14.83
C TYR A 408 -14.58 4.99 -13.47
N SER A 409 -14.81 6.22 -13.05
CA SER A 409 -14.35 6.78 -11.79
C SER A 409 -15.52 6.91 -10.84
N ILE A 410 -15.62 5.93 -9.95
CA ILE A 410 -16.74 5.76 -9.03
C ILE A 410 -16.30 6.14 -7.63
N MET A 411 -17.03 7.06 -7.01
CA MET A 411 -16.92 7.30 -5.58
C MET A 411 -18.15 6.78 -4.84
N HIS A 412 -17.90 6.09 -3.74
CA HIS A 412 -18.96 5.52 -2.92
C HIS A 412 -18.82 5.90 -1.45
N THR A 413 -19.90 6.32 -0.82
CA THR A 413 -19.92 6.78 0.58
C THR A 413 -21.31 6.56 1.16
N PRO A 414 -21.47 6.31 2.47
CA PRO A 414 -22.80 6.48 3.06
C PRO A 414 -23.26 7.92 2.87
N SER A 415 -24.57 8.17 2.77
CA SER A 415 -25.11 9.53 2.64
C SER A 415 -24.88 10.37 3.89
N THR A 416 -24.77 9.72 5.06
CA THR A 416 -24.37 10.34 6.32
C THR A 416 -23.36 9.49 7.09
N ARG A 417 -22.55 10.15 7.93
CA ARG A 417 -21.66 9.50 8.90
C ARG A 417 -22.11 9.79 10.33
N PRO A 418 -21.99 8.85 11.28
CA PRO A 418 -22.39 9.06 12.66
C PRO A 418 -21.77 10.32 13.29
N SER A 419 -22.59 11.08 14.01
CA SER A 419 -22.18 12.27 14.77
C SER A 419 -22.49 12.10 16.25
N LYS A 420 -21.72 12.76 17.11
CA LYS A 420 -22.02 12.81 18.56
C LYS A 420 -23.11 13.83 18.89
N THR A 421 -23.34 14.80 18.02
CA THR A 421 -24.20 15.96 18.27
C THR A 421 -25.44 16.00 17.40
N ASP A 422 -25.52 15.14 16.39
CA ASP A 422 -26.65 15.04 15.47
C ASP A 422 -27.11 13.58 15.36
N PRO A 423 -28.38 13.25 15.67
CA PRO A 423 -28.87 11.88 15.62
C PRO A 423 -28.95 11.30 14.20
N ILE A 424 -29.00 12.12 13.16
CA ILE A 424 -28.99 11.70 11.75
C ILE A 424 -27.55 11.57 11.23
N GLY A 425 -26.61 12.29 11.85
CA GLY A 425 -25.20 12.28 11.49
C GLY A 425 -24.77 13.51 10.69
N VAL A 426 -23.54 13.48 10.17
CA VAL A 426 -23.01 14.50 9.27
C VAL A 426 -23.23 14.04 7.84
N SER A 427 -23.80 14.91 6.99
CA SER A 427 -23.96 14.62 5.56
C SER A 427 -22.61 14.41 4.88
N CYS A 428 -22.51 13.37 4.06
CA CYS A 428 -21.39 13.17 3.13
C CYS A 428 -21.62 13.82 1.77
N ILE A 429 -22.84 14.30 1.49
CA ILE A 429 -23.16 15.12 0.32
C ILE A 429 -23.34 16.57 0.79
N VAL A 430 -22.43 17.46 0.40
CA VAL A 430 -22.36 18.84 0.92
C VAL A 430 -22.57 19.89 -0.18
N PRO A 431 -22.90 21.15 0.14
CA PRO A 431 -23.00 22.20 -0.89
C PRO A 431 -21.68 22.50 -1.61
N PHE A 432 -20.56 22.39 -0.90
CA PHE A 432 -19.20 22.55 -1.45
C PHE A 432 -18.20 21.84 -0.54
N CYS A 433 -17.22 21.13 -1.10
CA CYS A 433 -16.24 20.39 -0.30
C CYS A 433 -15.36 21.33 0.53
N THR A 434 -15.04 20.93 1.76
CA THR A 434 -14.15 21.69 2.64
C THR A 434 -12.67 21.59 2.23
N HIS A 435 -12.33 20.58 1.42
CA HIS A 435 -11.05 20.37 0.76
C HIS A 435 -11.29 19.62 -0.56
N ILE A 436 -10.50 19.87 -1.59
CA ILE A 436 -10.69 19.24 -2.91
C ILE A 436 -9.43 18.44 -3.24
N ASP A 437 -9.59 17.12 -3.23
CA ASP A 437 -8.58 16.15 -3.68
C ASP A 437 -8.83 15.74 -5.14
N GLN A 438 -10.09 15.59 -5.52
CA GLN A 438 -10.53 15.28 -6.88
C GLN A 438 -11.54 16.32 -7.34
N THR A 439 -11.37 16.82 -8.56
CA THR A 439 -12.32 17.77 -9.15
C THR A 439 -13.45 17.03 -9.86
N GLU A 440 -14.46 17.76 -10.32
CA GLU A 440 -15.60 17.25 -11.09
C GLU A 440 -15.18 16.57 -12.39
N HIS A 441 -13.97 16.82 -12.87
CA HIS A 441 -13.40 16.20 -14.07
C HIS A 441 -12.84 14.79 -13.83
N ASP A 442 -12.76 14.38 -12.57
CA ASP A 442 -12.17 13.09 -12.16
C ASP A 442 -13.21 12.08 -11.70
N LEU A 443 -14.49 12.47 -11.68
CA LEU A 443 -15.60 11.66 -11.20
C LEU A 443 -16.66 11.46 -12.29
N ASP A 444 -17.04 10.21 -12.51
CA ASP A 444 -18.13 9.84 -13.41
C ASP A 444 -19.41 9.49 -12.64
N VAL A 445 -19.26 8.83 -11.48
CA VAL A 445 -20.37 8.26 -10.71
C VAL A 445 -20.17 8.46 -9.21
N VAL A 446 -21.23 8.88 -8.51
CA VAL A 446 -21.29 8.95 -7.05
C VAL A 446 -22.41 8.03 -6.58
N VAL A 447 -22.12 7.16 -5.61
CA VAL A 447 -23.07 6.18 -5.08
C VAL A 447 -23.17 6.28 -3.56
N THR A 448 -24.40 6.38 -3.06
CA THR A 448 -24.74 6.24 -1.64
C THR A 448 -25.74 5.10 -1.48
N GLU A 449 -26.23 4.85 -0.26
CA GLU A 449 -27.26 3.84 -0.01
C GLU A 449 -28.67 4.26 -0.46
N GLN A 450 -28.85 5.48 -0.98
CA GLN A 450 -30.14 6.09 -1.33
C GLN A 450 -30.61 5.75 -2.74
#